data_AF-A0A6C0F0C7-F1
#
_entry.id   AF-A0A6C0F0C7-F1
#
_cell.length_a   1.000
_cell.length_b   1.000
_cell.length_c   1.000
_cell.angle_alpha   90.00
_cell.angle_beta   90.00
_cell.angle_gamma   90.00
#
_symmetry.space_group_name_H-M   'P 1'
#
loop_
_entity.id
_entity.type
_entity.pdbx_description
1 polymer ?
#
loop_
_entity_poly.entity_id
_entity_poly.type
_entity_poly.pdbx_seq_one_letter_code
_entity_poly.pdbx_strand_id
1 'polypeptide(L)'
;MRLVFATVVFHILCIITFTIIYNYLSYSSFSNFEKNRPQNILDWISLSVTIQSGVGYSEHYPSSNAAKCCTIVQQSLLIFVNVFMIYFIVILDKERNIISRLF
;
A
#
# COMPACT_ATOMS: atom_id res chain seq x y z
N MET A 1 6.77 19.72 -5.17
CA MET A 1 6.33 19.24 -3.83
C MET A 1 4.85 18.85 -3.75
N ARG A 2 3.90 19.59 -4.35
CA ARG A 2 2.46 19.27 -4.28
C ARG A 2 2.13 17.82 -4.69
N LEU A 3 2.74 17.31 -5.76
CA LEU A 3 2.53 15.94 -6.24
C LEU A 3 3.04 14.90 -5.22
N VAL A 4 4.25 15.10 -4.69
CA VAL A 4 4.85 14.23 -3.66
C VAL A 4 3.95 14.17 -2.41
N PHE A 5 3.46 15.33 -1.95
CA PHE A 5 2.53 15.37 -0.82
C PHE A 5 1.21 14.65 -1.13
N ALA A 6 0.65 14.82 -2.32
CA ALA A 6 -0.55 14.10 -2.75
C ALA A 6 -0.33 12.58 -2.77
N THR A 7 0.85 12.11 -3.19
CA THR A 7 1.22 10.69 -3.14
C THR A 7 1.29 10.16 -1.71
N VAL A 8 1.88 10.92 -0.78
CA VAL A 8 1.93 10.54 0.65
C VAL A 8 0.50 10.43 1.21
N VAL A 9 -0.35 11.43 0.95
CA VAL A 9 -1.76 11.40 1.39
C VAL A 9 -2.48 10.20 0.80
N PHE A 10 -2.27 9.89 -0.49
CA PHE A 10 -2.85 8.71 -1.12
C PHE A 10 -2.43 7.41 -0.42
N HIS A 11 -1.14 7.24 -0.11
CA HIS A 11 -0.67 6.05 0.62
C HIS A 11 -1.29 5.94 2.01
N ILE A 12 -1.42 7.05 2.74
CA ILE A 12 -2.09 7.07 4.06
C ILE A 12 -3.57 6.66 3.93
N LEU A 13 -4.27 7.17 2.91
CA LEU A 13 -5.67 6.79 2.65
C LEU A 13 -5.80 5.30 2.28
N CYS A 14 -4.87 4.74 1.50
CA CYS A 14 -4.82 3.30 1.23
C CYS A 14 -4.62 2.50 2.53
N ILE A 15 -3.67 2.89 3.38
CA ILE A 15 -3.42 2.22 4.67
C ILE A 15 -4.69 2.19 5.52
N ILE A 16 -5.35 3.34 5.70
CA ILE A 16 -6.57 3.45 6.50
C ILE A 16 -7.70 2.60 5.89
N THR A 17 -7.91 2.70 4.57
CA THR A 17 -8.98 1.96 3.88
C THR A 17 -8.79 0.45 4.00
N PHE A 18 -7.57 -0.05 3.73
CA PHE A 18 -7.29 -1.48 3.82
C PHE A 18 -7.24 -1.99 5.25
N THR A 19 -6.87 -1.15 6.23
CA THR A 19 -6.98 -1.51 7.65
C THR A 19 -8.42 -1.84 8.03
N ILE A 20 -9.37 -0.99 7.59
CA ILE A 20 -10.81 -1.19 7.85
C ILE A 20 -11.30 -2.47 7.16
N ILE A 21 -10.90 -2.69 5.90
CA ILE A 21 -11.27 -3.89 5.14
C ILE A 21 -10.73 -5.16 5.82
N TYR A 22 -9.48 -5.14 6.28
CA TYR A 22 -8.87 -6.29 6.94
C TYR A 22 -9.50 -6.57 8.30
N ASN A 23 -9.80 -5.54 9.08
CA ASN A 23 -10.52 -5.69 10.33
C ASN A 23 -11.91 -6.31 10.12
N TYR A 24 -12.62 -5.93 9.05
CA TYR A 24 -13.91 -6.53 8.69
C TYR A 24 -13.79 -8.00 8.25
N LEU A 25 -12.72 -8.37 7.56
CA LEU A 25 -12.46 -9.75 7.09
C LEU A 25 -11.83 -10.68 8.17
N SER A 26 -11.27 -10.08 9.23
CA SER A 26 -10.35 -10.65 10.22
C SER A 26 -10.56 -12.11 10.60
N TYR A 27 -11.70 -12.43 11.22
CA TYR A 27 -11.87 -13.69 11.96
C TYR A 27 -11.84 -14.95 11.10
N SER A 28 -12.20 -14.88 9.83
CA SER A 28 -12.32 -16.06 8.94
C SER A 28 -11.37 -16.04 7.76
N SER A 29 -10.76 -14.88 7.46
CA SER A 29 -10.04 -14.67 6.21
C SER A 29 -8.54 -14.49 6.35
N PHE A 30 -8.04 -14.30 7.57
CA PHE A 30 -6.61 -14.16 7.87
C PHE A 30 -6.17 -15.19 8.91
N SER A 31 -5.00 -15.76 8.69
CA SER A 31 -4.33 -16.63 9.66
C SER A 31 -3.12 -15.91 10.25
N ASN A 32 -2.74 -16.30 11.47
CA ASN A 32 -1.59 -15.75 12.17
C ASN A 32 -0.52 -16.83 12.42
N PHE A 33 0.72 -16.40 12.62
CA PHE A 33 1.81 -17.30 12.99
C PHE A 33 1.73 -17.71 14.48
N GLU A 34 1.28 -16.80 15.35
CA GLU A 34 1.10 -17.06 16.78
C GLU A 34 -0.31 -17.58 17.09
N LYS A 35 -0.43 -18.90 17.26
CA LYS A 35 -1.69 -19.52 17.68
C LYS A 35 -2.16 -18.93 19.01
N ASN A 36 -3.44 -18.50 19.05
CA ASN A 36 -4.15 -17.99 20.23
C ASN A 36 -3.83 -16.55 20.69
N ARG A 37 -3.06 -15.76 19.94
CA ARG A 37 -2.97 -14.31 20.22
C ARG A 37 -4.25 -13.60 19.73
N PRO A 38 -4.92 -12.79 20.57
CA PRO A 38 -6.06 -11.98 20.12
C PRO A 38 -5.60 -10.95 19.10
N GLN A 39 -6.34 -10.85 18.00
CA GLN A 39 -6.09 -9.87 16.94
C GLN A 39 -6.60 -8.50 17.40
N ASN A 40 -5.74 -7.48 17.31
CA ASN A 40 -6.06 -6.10 17.64
C ASN A 40 -6.02 -5.23 16.38
N ILE A 41 -6.63 -4.05 16.44
CA ILE A 41 -6.65 -3.08 15.32
C ILE A 41 -5.23 -2.70 14.85
N LEU A 42 -4.27 -2.67 15.78
CA LEU A 42 -2.87 -2.40 15.48
C LEU A 42 -2.24 -3.46 14.58
N ASP A 43 -2.70 -4.71 14.66
CA ASP A 43 -2.20 -5.80 13.82
C ASP A 43 -2.65 -5.59 12.36
N TRP A 44 -3.88 -5.10 12.16
CA TRP A 44 -4.39 -4.75 10.83
C TRP A 44 -3.73 -3.50 10.25
N ILE A 45 -3.46 -2.49 11.08
CA ILE A 45 -2.68 -1.31 10.68
C ILE A 45 -1.28 -1.76 10.25
N SER A 46 -0.62 -2.60 11.05
CA SER A 46 0.70 -3.15 10.75
C SER A 46 0.70 -3.91 9.43
N LEU A 47 -0.28 -4.81 9.20
CA LEU A 47 -0.45 -5.52 7.93
C LEU A 47 -0.62 -4.55 6.75
N SER A 48 -1.49 -3.56 6.86
CA SER A 48 -1.72 -2.57 5.79
C SER A 48 -0.48 -1.73 5.51
N VAL A 49 0.26 -1.32 6.54
CA VAL A 49 1.52 -0.58 6.39
C VAL A 49 2.58 -1.46 5.73
N THR A 50 2.75 -2.71 6.17
CA THR A 50 3.70 -3.67 5.59
C THR A 50 3.46 -3.88 4.10
N ILE A 51 2.19 -4.05 3.71
CA ILE A 51 1.82 -4.21 2.30
C ILE A 51 2.08 -2.91 1.54
N GLN A 52 1.69 -1.76 2.11
CA GLN A 52 1.86 -0.45 1.45
C GLN A 52 3.31 -0.01 1.32
N SER A 53 4.20 -0.49 2.19
CA SER A 53 5.64 -0.21 2.14
C SER A 53 6.43 -1.26 1.35
N GLY A 54 5.81 -2.40 0.99
CA GLY A 54 6.44 -3.48 0.24
C GLY A 54 7.48 -4.29 1.05
N VAL A 55 7.44 -4.24 2.39
CA VAL A 55 8.41 -4.95 3.25
C VAL A 55 8.10 -6.43 3.48
N GLY A 56 6.93 -6.91 3.04
CA GLY A 56 6.63 -8.33 2.81
C GLY A 56 6.40 -9.22 4.04
N TYR A 57 6.82 -8.82 5.24
CA TYR A 57 6.60 -9.59 6.48
C TYR A 57 5.56 -8.95 7.39
N SER A 58 4.51 -9.71 7.70
CA SER A 58 3.49 -9.39 8.70
C SER A 58 3.14 -10.66 9.47
N GLU A 59 2.74 -10.50 10.73
CA GLU A 59 2.30 -11.61 11.59
C GLU A 59 1.00 -12.27 11.08
N HIS A 60 0.28 -11.60 10.17
CA HIS A 60 -0.97 -12.05 9.57
C HIS A 60 -0.80 -12.24 8.06
N TYR A 61 -1.38 -13.31 7.53
CA TYR A 61 -1.38 -13.62 6.11
C TYR A 61 -2.76 -14.05 5.64
N PRO A 62 -3.14 -13.74 4.39
CA PRO A 62 -4.46 -14.05 3.86
C PRO A 62 -4.63 -15.56 3.67
N SER A 63 -5.62 -16.16 4.32
CA SER A 63 -5.95 -17.58 4.20
C SER A 63 -7.10 -17.82 3.23
N SER A 64 -8.08 -16.91 3.17
CA SER A 64 -9.21 -17.00 2.24
C SER A 64 -8.92 -16.35 0.89
N ASN A 65 -9.64 -16.79 -0.16
CA ASN A 65 -9.51 -16.20 -1.49
C ASN A 65 -9.92 -14.72 -1.53
N ALA A 66 -10.89 -14.32 -0.71
CA ALA A 66 -11.30 -12.92 -0.59
C ALA A 66 -10.18 -12.05 -0.01
N ALA A 67 -9.55 -12.48 1.09
CA ALA A 67 -8.41 -11.77 1.66
C ALA A 67 -7.22 -11.71 0.70
N LYS A 68 -6.92 -12.82 0.00
CA LYS A 68 -5.87 -12.85 -1.04
C LYS A 68 -6.16 -11.81 -2.12
N CYS A 69 -7.39 -11.78 -2.63
CA CYS A 69 -7.82 -10.78 -3.60
C CYS A 69 -7.63 -9.34 -3.08
N CYS A 70 -8.07 -9.04 -1.86
CA CYS A 70 -7.88 -7.72 -1.25
C CYS A 70 -6.39 -7.34 -1.12
N THR A 71 -5.53 -8.26 -0.69
CA THR A 71 -4.08 -8.01 -0.59
C THR A 71 -3.44 -7.80 -1.96
N ILE A 72 -3.89 -8.49 -3.00
CA ILE A 72 -3.43 -8.29 -4.38
C ILE A 72 -3.84 -6.90 -4.87
N VAL A 73 -5.08 -6.49 -4.64
CA VAL A 73 -5.56 -5.15 -5.02
C VAL A 73 -4.74 -4.05 -4.35
N GLN A 74 -4.46 -4.17 -3.04
CA GLN A 74 -3.63 -3.18 -2.35
C GLN A 74 -2.20 -3.11 -2.95
N GLN A 75 -1.58 -4.26 -3.21
CA GLN A 75 -0.25 -4.33 -3.81
C GLN A 75 -0.23 -3.78 -5.24
N SER A 76 -1.26 -4.06 -6.05
CA SER A 76 -1.38 -3.49 -7.39
C SER A 76 -1.48 -1.97 -7.35
N LEU A 77 -2.28 -1.41 -6.44
CA LEU A 77 -2.37 0.05 -6.25
C LEU A 77 -1.02 0.67 -5.88
N LEU A 78 -0.26 0.04 -4.98
CA LEU A 78 1.10 0.46 -4.65
C LEU A 78 2.00 0.49 -5.89
N ILE A 79 2.01 -0.60 -6.67
CA ILE A 79 2.83 -0.69 -7.90
C ILE A 79 2.45 0.41 -8.88
N PHE A 80 1.16 0.61 -9.15
CA PHE A 80 0.71 1.65 -10.07
C PHE A 80 1.18 3.03 -9.61
N VAL A 81 1.00 3.37 -8.34
CA VAL A 81 1.44 4.67 -7.80
C VAL A 81 2.95 4.84 -7.91
N ASN A 82 3.73 3.81 -7.61
CA ASN A 82 5.19 3.87 -7.74
C ASN A 82 5.62 4.07 -9.20
N VAL A 83 5.02 3.34 -10.15
CA VAL A 83 5.31 3.49 -11.58
C VAL A 83 4.95 4.89 -12.08
N PHE A 84 3.76 5.40 -11.72
CA PHE A 84 3.36 6.75 -12.08
C PHE A 84 4.30 7.79 -11.47
N MET A 85 4.67 7.65 -10.19
CA MET A 85 5.56 8.59 -9.51
C MET A 85 6.94 8.64 -10.18
N ILE A 86 7.51 7.48 -10.51
CA ILE A 86 8.77 7.40 -11.27
C ILE A 86 8.63 8.07 -12.64
N TYR A 87 7.56 7.78 -13.40
CA TYR A 87 7.32 8.40 -14.70
C TYR A 87 7.27 9.93 -14.60
N PHE A 88 6.50 10.45 -13.65
CA PHE A 88 6.36 11.90 -13.45
C PHE A 88 7.65 12.57 -13.00
N ILE A 89 8.41 11.96 -12.09
CA ILE A 89 9.66 12.57 -11.61
C ILE A 89 10.76 12.46 -12.65
N VAL A 90 10.95 11.30 -13.28
CA VAL A 90 12.12 11.03 -14.11
C VAL A 90 11.96 11.60 -15.52
N ILE A 91 10.80 11.44 -16.14
CA ILE A 91 10.61 11.77 -17.56
C ILE A 91 10.19 13.23 -17.72
N LEU A 92 9.14 13.65 -17.02
CA LEU A 92 8.61 15.01 -17.19
C LEU A 92 9.55 16.09 -16.65
N ASP A 93 10.27 15.84 -15.56
CA ASP A 93 11.25 16.81 -15.06
C ASP A 93 12.46 16.93 -16.00
N LYS A 94 12.89 15.81 -16.60
CA LYS A 94 13.96 15.80 -17.61
C LYS A 94 13.56 16.58 -18.85
N GLU A 95 12.35 16.36 -19.39
CA GLU A 95 11.85 17.10 -20.55
C GLU A 95 11.72 18.60 -20.26
N ARG A 96 11.18 18.97 -19.09
CA ARG A 96 11.09 20.37 -18.66
C ARG A 96 12.47 21.04 -18.61
N ASN A 97 13.47 20.36 -18.04
CA ASN A 97 14.84 20.89 -17.94
C ASN A 97 15.55 21.01 -19.29
N ILE A 98 15.19 20.19 -20.28
CA ILE A 98 15.72 20.31 -21.65
C ILE A 98 15.11 21.53 -22.36
N ILE A 99 13.78 21.70 -22.28
CA ILE A 99 13.09 22.82 -22.92
C ILE A 99 13.59 24.15 -22.36
N SER A 100 13.78 24.27 -21.03
CA SER A 100 14.28 25.49 -20.39
C SER A 100 15.75 25.82 -20.70
N ARG A 101 16.49 24.93 -21.38
CA ARG A 101 17.85 25.19 -21.85
C ARG A 101 17.92 25.56 -23.33
N LEU A 102 16.85 25.24 -24.08
CA LEU A 102 16.76 25.50 -25.52
C LEU A 102 16.06 26.83 -25.83
N PHE A 103 15.21 27.32 -24.92
CA PHE A 103 14.51 28.59 -24.98
C PHE A 103 14.79 29.40 -23.71
#